data_AF-A0A7W2FZP1-F1
#
_entry.id   AF-A0A7W2FZP1-F1
#
_cell.length_a   1.000
_cell.length_b   1.000
_cell.length_c   1.000
_cell.angle_alpha   90.00
_cell.angle_beta   90.00
_cell.angle_gamma   90.00
#
_symmetry.space_group_name_H-M   'P 1'
#
loop_
_entity.id
_entity.type
_entity.pdbx_description
1 polymer ?
#
loop_
_entity_poly.entity_id
_entity_poly.type
_entity_poly.pdbx_seq_one_letter_code
_entity_poly.pdbx_strand_id
1 'polypeptide(L)'
;MIQDFLRYLQNEEGMVVVIFGFGIIPLGLFLFLFDALLKAIGLRKFSQTLANLLAFPIALTWIGGFATSMILFASGINPIKSLLIIMGIFIITLLYVALNYNEVCTFMDDKKTSVKNKVKEASVQSKK
;
A
#
# COMPACT_ATOMS: atom_id res chain seq x y z
N MET A 1 -0.58 20.17 -18.03
CA MET A 1 -1.12 18.88 -17.54
C MET A 1 -0.78 18.63 -16.07
N ILE A 2 0.49 18.42 -15.67
CA ILE A 2 0.85 18.24 -14.24
C ILE A 2 0.62 19.51 -13.41
N GLN A 3 0.99 20.69 -13.93
CA GLN A 3 0.76 21.95 -13.22
C GLN A 3 -0.72 22.27 -13.02
N ASP A 4 -1.55 21.95 -14.01
CA ASP A 4 -3.01 22.14 -13.94
C ASP A 4 -3.63 21.20 -12.91
N PHE A 5 -3.17 19.95 -12.87
CA PHE A 5 -3.57 18.97 -11.86
C PHE A 5 -3.16 19.38 -10.44
N LEU A 6 -1.94 19.90 -10.26
CA LEU A 6 -1.48 20.42 -8.97
C LEU A 6 -2.29 21.64 -8.51
N ARG A 7 -2.62 22.55 -9.43
CA ARG A 7 -3.52 23.69 -9.14
C ARG A 7 -4.92 23.23 -8.76
N TYR A 8 -5.45 22.21 -9.46
CA TYR A 8 -6.74 21.62 -9.15
C TYR A 8 -6.76 20.99 -7.75
N LEU A 9 -5.73 20.20 -7.41
CA LEU A 9 -5.54 19.65 -6.05
C LEU A 9 -5.41 20.72 -4.97
N GLN A 10 -4.85 21.89 -5.30
CA GLN A 10 -4.73 23.00 -4.36
C GLN A 10 -6.08 23.66 -4.06
N ASN A 11 -6.99 23.66 -5.04
CA ASN A 11 -8.29 24.33 -4.95
C ASN A 11 -9.40 23.41 -4.42
N GLU A 12 -9.22 22.09 -4.45
CA GLU A 12 -10.20 21.09 -4.02
C GLU A 12 -9.68 20.28 -2.83
N GLU A 13 -9.93 20.79 -1.61
CA GLU A 13 -9.35 20.26 -0.37
C GLU A 13 -9.74 18.80 -0.08
N GLY A 14 -10.94 18.38 -0.49
CA GLY A 14 -11.43 17.01 -0.27
C GLY A 14 -10.82 15.97 -1.22
N MET A 15 -10.14 16.40 -2.29
CA MET A 15 -9.73 15.49 -3.35
C MET A 15 -8.61 14.55 -2.92
N VAL A 16 -7.68 15.02 -2.10
CA VAL A 16 -6.59 14.18 -1.57
C VAL A 16 -7.17 13.05 -0.73
N VAL A 17 -8.19 13.33 0.07
CA VAL A 17 -8.90 12.31 0.88
C VAL A 17 -9.56 11.27 -0.03
N VAL A 18 -10.21 11.70 -1.12
CA VAL A 18 -10.81 10.79 -2.12
C VAL A 18 -9.75 9.93 -2.80
N ILE A 19 -8.62 10.52 -3.19
CA ILE A 19 -7.50 9.81 -3.82
C ILE A 19 -6.94 8.74 -2.88
N PHE A 20 -6.75 9.04 -1.59
CA PHE A 20 -6.23 8.03 -0.65
C PHE A 20 -7.30 7.02 -0.24
N GLY A 21 -8.56 7.44 -0.07
CA GLY A 21 -9.67 6.55 0.30
C GLY A 21 -10.01 5.54 -0.80
N PHE A 22 -10.13 6.02 -2.04
CA PHE A 22 -10.58 5.19 -3.17
C PHE A 22 -9.47 4.79 -4.13
N GLY A 23 -8.30 5.45 -4.12
CA GLY A 23 -7.19 5.18 -5.03
C GLY A 23 -6.55 3.80 -4.86
N ILE A 24 -6.81 3.10 -3.75
CA ILE A 24 -6.37 1.71 -3.56
C ILE A 24 -7.04 0.75 -4.56
N ILE A 25 -8.25 1.06 -5.03
CA ILE A 25 -9.00 0.25 -5.98
C ILE A 25 -8.32 0.25 -7.37
N PRO A 26 -8.11 1.42 -8.04
CA PRO A 26 -7.40 1.46 -9.30
C PRO A 26 -5.94 1.02 -9.15
N LEU A 27 -5.28 1.30 -8.02
CA LEU A 27 -3.93 0.81 -7.74
C LEU A 27 -3.89 -0.73 -7.68
N GLY A 28 -4.85 -1.35 -7.00
CA GLY A 28 -4.97 -2.81 -6.92
C GLY A 28 -5.21 -3.45 -8.29
N LEU A 29 -6.09 -2.84 -9.10
CA LEU A 29 -6.34 -3.28 -10.47
C LEU A 29 -5.08 -3.19 -11.33
N PHE A 30 -4.35 -2.07 -11.24
CA PHE A 30 -3.09 -1.88 -11.94
C PHE A 30 -2.04 -2.93 -11.55
N LEU A 31 -1.86 -3.16 -10.25
CA LEU A 31 -0.92 -4.17 -9.75
C LEU A 31 -1.30 -5.59 -10.19
N PHE A 32 -2.59 -5.91 -10.21
CA PHE A 32 -3.09 -7.19 -10.71
C PHE A 32 -2.78 -7.39 -12.20
N LEU A 33 -3.08 -6.37 -13.03
CA LEU A 33 -2.78 -6.41 -14.46
C LEU A 33 -1.26 -6.53 -14.71
N PHE A 34 -0.47 -5.79 -13.93
CA PHE A 34 0.99 -5.84 -14.02
C PHE A 34 1.55 -7.22 -13.64
N ASP A 35 1.04 -7.84 -12.57
CA ASP A 35 1.41 -9.20 -12.20
C ASP A 35 1.00 -10.24 -13.25
N ALA A 36 -0.20 -10.10 -13.83
CA ALA A 36 -0.67 -10.95 -14.92
C ALA A 36 0.24 -10.84 -16.16
N LEU A 37 0.64 -9.63 -16.51
CA LEU A 37 1.59 -9.37 -17.60
C LEU A 37 2.96 -9.99 -17.33
N LEU A 38 3.52 -9.79 -16.13
CA LEU A 38 4.81 -10.36 -15.76
C LEU A 38 4.80 -11.89 -15.75
N LYS A 39 3.67 -12.50 -15.33
CA LYS A 39 3.47 -13.95 -15.41
C LYS A 39 3.40 -14.44 -16.86
N ALA A 40 2.73 -13.70 -17.74
CA ALA A 40 2.62 -14.06 -19.16
C ALA A 40 3.99 -14.07 -19.87
N ILE A 41 4.92 -13.20 -19.46
CA ILE A 41 6.29 -13.10 -20.01
C ILE A 41 7.26 -14.08 -19.32
N GLY A 42 6.80 -14.87 -18.33
CA GLY A 42 7.62 -15.85 -17.61
C GLY A 42 8.44 -15.27 -16.44
N LEU A 43 8.28 -14.00 -16.10
CA LEU A 43 8.98 -13.29 -15.02
C LEU A 43 8.32 -13.46 -13.64
N ARG A 44 7.79 -14.66 -13.36
CA ARG A 44 6.99 -14.93 -12.15
C ARG A 44 7.76 -14.70 -10.84
N LYS A 45 9.06 -15.05 -10.80
CA LYS A 45 9.91 -14.82 -9.61
C LYS A 45 10.11 -13.33 -9.34
N PHE A 46 10.33 -12.52 -10.37
CA PHE A 46 10.47 -11.08 -10.25
C PHE A 46 9.17 -10.43 -9.74
N SER A 47 8.01 -10.86 -10.26
CA SER A 47 6.71 -10.39 -9.79
C SER A 47 6.48 -10.66 -8.30
N GLN A 48 6.84 -11.86 -7.82
CA GLN A 48 6.73 -12.20 -6.40
C GLN A 48 7.63 -11.34 -5.51
N THR A 49 8.89 -11.14 -5.91
CA THR A 49 9.83 -10.26 -5.19
C THR A 49 9.31 -8.83 -5.14
N LEU A 50 8.84 -8.29 -6.26
CA LEU A 50 8.32 -6.94 -6.33
C LEU A 50 7.05 -6.77 -5.49
N ALA A 51 6.14 -7.75 -5.53
CA ALA A 51 4.94 -7.74 -4.71
C ALA A 51 5.28 -7.73 -3.21
N ASN A 52 6.22 -8.56 -2.77
CA ASN A 52 6.67 -8.60 -1.37
C ASN A 52 7.34 -7.29 -0.94
N LEU A 53 8.16 -6.71 -1.81
CA LEU A 53 8.84 -5.43 -1.56
C LEU A 53 7.85 -4.27 -1.41
N LEU A 54 6.80 -4.24 -2.25
CA LEU A 54 5.85 -3.13 -2.31
C LEU A 54 4.65 -3.30 -1.38
N ALA A 55 4.28 -4.52 -0.99
CA ALA A 55 3.08 -4.76 -0.18
C ALA A 55 3.10 -3.99 1.15
N PHE A 56 4.22 -4.03 1.87
CA PHE A 56 4.33 -3.36 3.17
C PHE A 56 4.36 -1.83 3.05
N PRO A 57 5.19 -1.22 2.17
CA PRO A 57 5.13 0.23 1.93
C PRO A 57 3.77 0.71 1.46
N ILE A 58 3.11 -0.01 0.55
CA ILE A 58 1.77 0.37 0.06
C ILE A 58 0.75 0.30 1.19
N ALA A 59 0.71 -0.77 1.97
CA ALA A 59 -0.25 -0.91 3.07
C ALA A 59 -0.06 0.16 4.14
N LEU A 60 1.20 0.41 4.56
CA LEU A 60 1.53 1.40 5.58
C LEU A 60 1.21 2.82 5.09
N THR A 61 1.57 3.13 3.85
CA THR A 61 1.33 4.45 3.24
C THR A 61 -0.15 4.66 2.94
N TRP A 62 -0.90 3.61 2.63
CA TRP A 62 -2.34 3.73 2.43
C TRP A 62 -3.06 4.03 3.76
N ILE A 63 -2.83 3.23 4.81
CA ILE A 63 -3.45 3.46 6.11
C ILE A 63 -2.98 4.79 6.71
N GLY A 64 -1.67 5.01 6.72
CA GLY A 64 -1.07 6.24 7.24
C GLY A 64 -1.45 7.47 6.42
N GLY A 65 -1.46 7.36 5.09
CA GLY A 65 -1.83 8.43 4.18
C GLY A 65 -3.32 8.77 4.24
N PHE A 66 -4.19 7.77 4.42
CA PHE A 66 -5.62 8.00 4.65
C PHE A 66 -5.87 8.69 5.99
N ALA A 67 -5.29 8.19 7.09
CA ALA A 67 -5.44 8.80 8.41
C ALA A 67 -4.87 10.24 8.44
N THR A 68 -3.68 10.43 7.85
CA THR A 68 -3.03 11.75 7.78
C THR A 68 -3.81 12.71 6.90
N SER A 69 -4.32 12.27 5.74
CA SER A 69 -5.15 13.13 4.89
C SER A 69 -6.46 13.54 5.56
N MET A 70 -7.09 12.67 6.34
CA MET A 70 -8.27 13.02 7.15
C MET A 70 -7.96 14.07 8.23
N ILE A 71 -6.85 13.91 8.96
CA ILE A 71 -6.43 14.88 10.00
C ILE A 71 -6.08 16.24 9.39
N LEU A 72 -5.33 16.23 8.28
CA LEU A 72 -4.90 17.45 7.60
C LEU A 72 -6.08 18.17 6.92
N PHE A 73 -7.04 17.41 6.37
CA PHE A 73 -8.29 17.96 5.86
C PHE A 73 -9.11 18.64 6.96
N ALA A 74 -9.29 17.98 8.11
CA ALA A 74 -9.97 18.57 9.27
C ALA A 74 -9.27 19.83 9.81
N SER A 75 -7.96 19.97 9.55
CA SER A 75 -7.13 21.10 10.01
C SER A 75 -7.02 22.25 8.99
N GLY A 76 -7.66 22.17 7.83
CA GLY A 76 -7.56 23.17 6.76
C GLY A 76 -6.15 23.32 6.18
N ILE A 77 -5.32 22.26 6.29
CA ILE A 77 -3.95 22.29 5.80
C ILE A 77 -3.94 22.07 4.29
N ASN A 78 -3.09 22.84 3.59
CA ASN A 78 -2.96 22.76 2.14
C ASN A 78 -2.74 21.30 1.65
N PRO A 79 -3.59 20.78 0.76
CA PRO A 79 -3.54 19.40 0.27
C PRO A 79 -2.20 18.99 -0.35
N ILE A 80 -1.48 19.94 -0.96
CA ILE A 80 -0.15 19.67 -1.54
C ILE A 80 0.86 19.28 -0.46
N LYS A 81 0.82 19.95 0.70
CA LYS A 81 1.72 19.65 1.81
C LYS A 81 1.44 18.24 2.36
N SER A 82 0.17 17.88 2.47
CA SER A 82 -0.27 16.54 2.84
C SER A 82 0.29 15.48 1.89
N LEU A 83 0.20 15.73 0.58
CA LEU A 83 0.70 14.82 -0.44
C LEU A 83 2.23 14.62 -0.36
N LEU A 84 2.99 15.71 -0.13
CA LEU A 84 4.45 15.62 0.04
C LEU A 84 4.86 14.83 1.29
N ILE A 85 4.16 15.01 2.41
CA ILE A 85 4.42 14.25 3.65
C ILE A 85 4.21 12.76 3.38
N ILE A 86 3.10 12.40 2.72
CA ILE A 86 2.77 11.01 2.44
C ILE A 86 3.76 10.39 1.46
N MET A 87 4.20 11.13 0.43
CA MET A 87 5.28 10.70 -0.45
C MET A 87 6.59 10.45 0.31
N GLY A 88 6.94 11.32 1.27
CA GLY A 88 8.11 11.13 2.12
C GLY A 88 8.02 9.85 2.94
N ILE A 89 6.88 9.58 3.57
CA ILE A 89 6.62 8.35 4.33
C ILE A 89 6.76 7.11 3.44
N PHE A 90 6.20 7.16 2.22
CA PHE A 90 6.31 6.06 1.27
C PHE A 90 7.77 5.75 0.93
N ILE A 91 8.56 6.77 0.59
CA ILE A 91 9.98 6.61 0.21
C ILE A 91 10.79 6.04 1.38
N ILE A 92 10.62 6.59 2.59
CA ILE A 92 11.33 6.11 3.78
C ILE A 92 10.96 4.65 4.06
N THR A 93 9.68 4.31 3.99
CA THR A 93 9.22 2.93 4.22
C THR A 93 9.73 1.98 3.14
N LEU A 94 9.74 2.42 1.88
CA LEU A 94 10.28 1.63 0.77
C LEU A 94 11.77 1.36 0.96
N LEU A 95 12.56 2.38 1.31
CA LEU A 95 13.98 2.22 1.61
C LEU A 95 14.20 1.28 2.80
N TYR A 96 13.40 1.43 3.86
CA TYR A 96 13.47 0.55 5.02
C TYR A 96 13.22 -0.92 4.64
N VAL A 97 12.17 -1.19 3.86
CA VAL A 97 11.86 -2.56 3.41
C VAL A 97 12.91 -3.08 2.43
N ALA A 98 13.45 -2.24 1.55
CA ALA A 98 14.50 -2.64 0.62
C ALA A 98 15.80 -3.03 1.35
N LEU A 99 16.20 -2.26 2.36
CA LEU A 99 17.40 -2.53 3.16
C LEU A 99 17.21 -3.72 4.12
N ASN A 100 16.00 -3.96 4.61
CA ASN A 100 15.67 -5.02 5.56
C ASN A 100 14.83 -6.15 4.93
N TYR A 101 14.97 -6.36 3.61
CA TYR A 101 14.07 -7.21 2.83
C TYR A 101 13.94 -8.63 3.38
N ASN A 102 15.05 -9.23 3.81
CA ASN A 102 15.08 -10.59 4.35
C ASN A 102 14.29 -10.72 5.67
N GLU A 103 14.47 -9.77 6.59
CA GLU A 103 13.76 -9.78 7.88
C GLU A 103 12.27 -9.57 7.69
N VAL A 104 11.90 -8.63 6.81
CA VAL A 104 10.51 -8.31 6.50
C VAL A 104 9.81 -9.50 5.83
N CYS A 105 10.45 -10.17 4.88
CA CYS A 105 9.89 -11.38 4.25
C CYS A 105 9.71 -12.51 5.26
N THR A 106 10.71 -12.74 6.12
CA THR A 106 10.64 -13.78 7.18
C THR A 106 9.48 -13.50 8.13
N PHE A 107 9.31 -12.25 8.56
CA PHE A 107 8.19 -11.84 9.40
C PHE A 107 6.81 -12.07 8.73
N MET A 108 6.71 -11.79 7.42
CA MET A 108 5.47 -12.04 6.67
C MET A 108 5.16 -13.53 6.55
N ASP A 109 6.16 -14.37 6.30
CA ASP A 109 6.00 -15.82 6.17
C ASP A 109 5.70 -16.51 7.50
N ASP A 110 6.32 -16.09 8.60
CA ASP A 110 6.04 -16.59 9.96
C ASP A 110 4.60 -16.30 10.38
N LYS A 111 4.11 -15.09 10.11
CA LYS A 111 2.69 -14.74 10.33
C LYS A 111 1.75 -15.61 9.50
N LYS A 112 2.08 -15.86 8.24
CA LYS A 112 1.25 -16.69 7.35
C LYS A 112 1.12 -18.13 7.86
N THR A 113 2.21 -18.67 8.40
CA THR A 113 2.25 -20.02 8.98
C THR A 113 1.45 -20.10 10.28
N SER A 114 1.59 -19.10 11.16
CA SER A 114 0.81 -18.98 12.40
C SER A 114 -0.70 -18.90 12.15
N VAL A 115 -1.14 -18.07 11.19
CA VAL A 115 -2.56 -17.94 10.82
C VAL A 115 -3.10 -19.24 10.24
N LYS A 116 -2.34 -19.92 9.37
CA LYS A 116 -2.76 -21.19 8.76
C LYS A 116 -2.98 -22.31 9.79
N ASN A 117 -2.16 -22.36 10.84
CA ASN A 117 -2.28 -23.34 11.91
C ASN A 117 -3.52 -23.05 12.78
N LYS A 118 -3.77 -21.80 13.15
CA LYS A 118 -4.98 -21.41 13.90
C LYS A 118 -6.28 -21.72 13.16
N VAL A 119 -6.30 -21.52 11.84
CA VAL A 119 -7.48 -21.84 11.01
C VAL A 119 -7.70 -23.36 10.91
N LYS A 120 -6.63 -24.16 10.83
CA LYS A 120 -6.73 -25.63 10.91
C LYS A 120 -7.28 -26.08 12.26
N GLU A 121 -6.81 -25.52 13.37
CA GLU A 121 -7.33 -25.85 14.70
C GLU A 121 -8.82 -25.49 14.86
N ALA A 122 -9.24 -24.32 14.38
CA ALA A 122 -10.63 -23.89 14.42
C ALA A 122 -11.57 -24.79 13.58
N SER A 123 -11.11 -25.25 12.40
CA SER A 123 -11.90 -26.17 11.54
C SER A 123 -11.99 -27.60 12.07
N VAL A 124 -11.05 -28.02 12.93
CA VAL A 124 -11.11 -29.32 13.62
C VAL A 124 -12.08 -29.26 14.82
N GLN A 125 -12.15 -28.12 15.51
CA GLN A 125 -13.12 -27.91 16.60
C GLN A 125 -14.57 -27.79 16.11
N SER A 126 -14.82 -27.23 14.93
CA SER A 126 -16.18 -27.12 14.36
C SER A 126 -16.76 -28.44 13.83
N LYS A 127 -15.96 -29.51 13.75
CA LYS A 127 -16.39 -30.85 13.29
C LYS A 127 -16.61 -31.86 14.42
N LYS A 128 -16.39 -31.46 15.68
CA LYS A 128 -16.74 -32.22 16.88
C LYS A 128 -18.01 -31.66 17.49
#